data_AF-A0A935IF67-F1
#
_entry.id   AF-A0A935IF67-F1
#
_cell.length_a   1.000
_cell.length_b   1.000
_cell.length_c   1.000
_cell.angle_alpha   90.00
_cell.angle_beta   90.00
_cell.angle_gamma   90.00
#
_symmetry.space_group_name_H-M   'P 1'
#
loop_
_entity.id
_entity.type
_entity.pdbx_description
1 polymer ?
#
loop_
_entity_poly.entity_id
_entity_poly.type
_entity_poly.pdbx_seq_one_letter_code
_entity_poly.pdbx_strand_id
1 'polypeptide(L)'
;MAPAFSTFSAVAELFVTLGVFYVVLRDYRGEIFPWRLATTVLVFEFSVNMMYMIFRMRETSGAVREGSHSPYAPFMAVHGALSLLVFILFAVLSYLAFVAMKRERHFFRDHPALTWGFLVLWMLSVGSGWGLYYLNYLT
;
A
#
# COMPACT_ATOMS: atom_id res chain seq x y z
N MET A 1 -4.13 -18.67 16.46
CA MET A 1 -4.96 -17.47 16.26
C MET A 1 -4.11 -16.42 15.58
N ALA A 2 -4.61 -15.78 14.52
CA ALA A 2 -3.91 -14.62 13.97
C ALA A 2 -3.81 -13.52 15.05
N PRO A 3 -2.64 -12.90 15.27
CA PRO A 3 -2.51 -11.77 16.16
C PRO A 3 -3.53 -10.70 15.78
N ALA A 4 -4.25 -10.15 16.76
CA ALA A 4 -5.32 -9.17 16.54
C ALA A 4 -4.84 -7.99 15.65
N PHE A 5 -3.58 -7.61 15.78
CA PHE A 5 -2.97 -6.54 15.00
C PHE A 5 -2.76 -6.90 13.51
N SER A 6 -2.47 -8.16 13.17
CA SER A 6 -2.36 -8.59 11.77
C SER A 6 -3.71 -8.54 11.05
N THR A 7 -4.78 -8.97 11.72
CA THR A 7 -6.14 -8.93 11.18
C THR A 7 -6.60 -7.48 11.05
N PHE A 8 -6.29 -6.63 12.03
CA PHE A 8 -6.56 -5.20 11.95
C PHE A 8 -5.83 -4.55 10.76
N SER A 9 -4.54 -4.83 10.56
CA SER A 9 -3.77 -4.31 9.42
C SER A 9 -4.33 -4.80 8.08
N ALA A 10 -4.72 -6.08 7.95
CA ALA A 10 -5.35 -6.59 6.72
C ALA A 10 -6.68 -5.89 6.41
N VAL A 11 -7.52 -5.66 7.42
CA VAL A 11 -8.77 -4.90 7.25
C VAL A 11 -8.48 -3.44 6.93
N ALA A 12 -7.51 -2.83 7.60
CA ALA A 12 -7.06 -1.46 7.35
C ALA A 12 -6.55 -1.27 5.91
N GLU A 13 -5.84 -2.26 5.36
CA GLU A 13 -5.39 -2.27 3.96
C GLU A 13 -6.55 -2.18 2.96
N LEU A 14 -7.71 -2.79 3.24
CA LEU A 14 -8.90 -2.61 2.40
C LEU A 14 -9.40 -1.17 2.40
N PHE A 15 -9.46 -0.54 3.58
CA PHE A 15 -9.85 0.86 3.69
C PHE A 15 -8.88 1.81 2.97
N VAL A 16 -7.56 1.57 3.10
CA VAL A 16 -6.55 2.32 2.35
C VAL A 16 -6.75 2.11 0.86
N THR A 17 -6.90 0.87 0.41
CA THR A 17 -7.08 0.55 -1.01
C THR A 17 -8.30 1.25 -1.59
N LEU A 18 -9.43 1.22 -0.88
CA LEU A 18 -10.62 1.99 -1.27
C LEU A 18 -10.33 3.49 -1.33
N GLY A 19 -9.59 4.03 -0.36
CA GLY A 19 -9.15 5.41 -0.34
C GLY A 19 -8.30 5.78 -1.56
N VAL A 20 -7.27 4.99 -1.88
CA VAL A 20 -6.39 5.17 -3.04
C VAL A 20 -7.18 5.14 -4.33
N PHE A 21 -8.02 4.10 -4.52
CA PHE A 21 -8.86 3.98 -5.70
C PHE A 21 -9.80 5.18 -5.82
N TYR A 22 -10.43 5.59 -4.72
CA TYR A 22 -11.32 6.74 -4.73
C TYR A 22 -10.60 8.02 -5.16
N VAL A 23 -9.45 8.36 -4.56
CA VAL A 23 -8.77 9.62 -4.88
C VAL A 23 -8.22 9.64 -6.31
N VAL A 24 -7.69 8.51 -6.79
CA VAL A 24 -7.16 8.37 -8.14
C VAL A 24 -8.27 8.41 -9.18
N LEU A 25 -9.33 7.62 -9.00
CA LEU A 25 -10.43 7.56 -9.96
C LEU A 25 -11.23 8.86 -9.99
N ARG A 26 -11.31 9.58 -8.87
CA ARG A 26 -11.95 10.90 -8.83
C ARG A 26 -11.22 11.92 -9.71
N ASP A 27 -9.91 12.05 -9.55
CA ASP A 27 -9.11 12.93 -10.43
C ASP A 27 -9.11 12.44 -11.88
N TYR A 28 -9.04 11.13 -12.11
CA TYR A 28 -9.12 10.53 -13.44
C TYR A 28 -10.42 10.88 -14.18
N ARG A 29 -11.55 10.97 -13.45
CA ARG A 29 -12.86 11.37 -14.00
C ARG A 29 -12.97 12.87 -14.29
N GLY A 30 -11.94 13.66 -13.98
CA GLY A 30 -11.94 15.11 -14.13
C GLY A 30 -12.61 15.85 -12.97
N GLU A 31 -12.75 15.22 -11.81
CA GLU A 31 -13.15 15.93 -10.60
C GLU A 31 -11.93 16.50 -9.86
N ILE A 32 -12.17 17.42 -8.93
CA ILE A 32 -11.12 18.03 -8.10
C ILE A 32 -10.45 16.94 -7.24
N PHE A 33 -9.12 16.87 -7.31
CA PHE A 33 -8.33 15.92 -6.53
C PHE A 33 -8.55 16.13 -5.01
N PRO A 34 -9.06 15.13 -4.27
CA PRO A 34 -9.37 15.24 -2.85
C PRO A 34 -8.11 15.13 -1.98
N TRP A 35 -7.20 16.12 -2.08
CA TRP A 35 -5.86 16.07 -1.47
C TRP A 35 -5.87 15.78 0.03
N ARG A 36 -6.86 16.28 0.78
CA ARG A 36 -6.98 16.00 2.23
C ARG A 36 -7.14 14.52 2.51
N LEU A 37 -8.01 13.85 1.73
CA LEU A 37 -8.21 12.42 1.85
C LEU A 37 -6.97 11.65 1.41
N ALA A 38 -6.32 12.05 0.32
CA ALA A 38 -5.07 11.43 -0.13
C ALA A 38 -3.99 11.51 0.96
N THR A 39 -3.82 12.65 1.62
CA THR A 39 -2.90 12.82 2.75
C THR A 39 -3.29 11.94 3.94
N THR A 40 -4.57 11.88 4.31
CA THR A 40 -5.02 10.99 5.39
C THR A 40 -4.73 9.53 5.07
N VAL A 41 -5.03 9.07 3.85
CA VAL A 41 -4.75 7.71 3.39
C VAL A 41 -3.25 7.42 3.43
N LEU A 42 -2.39 8.36 2.98
CA LEU A 42 -0.93 8.25 3.06
C LEU A 42 -0.42 8.08 4.48
N VAL A 43 -0.85 8.96 5.39
CA VAL A 43 -0.42 8.91 6.79
C VAL A 43 -0.89 7.63 7.45
N PHE A 44 -2.12 7.20 7.18
CA PHE A 44 -2.69 5.99 7.74
C PHE A 44 -1.98 4.73 7.21
N GLU A 45 -1.76 4.64 5.89
CA GLU A 45 -1.01 3.54 5.26
C GLU A 45 0.41 3.41 5.84
N PHE A 46 1.10 4.53 5.98
CA PHE A 46 2.42 4.55 6.62
C PHE A 46 2.37 4.07 8.07
N SER A 47 1.42 4.59 8.85
CA SER A 47 1.35 4.35 10.30
C SER A 47 0.91 2.93 10.64
N VAL A 48 0.01 2.34 9.84
CA VAL A 48 -0.55 1.02 10.12
C VAL A 48 0.19 -0.06 9.35
N ASN A 49 0.20 0.02 8.01
CA ASN A 49 0.72 -1.07 7.19
C ASN A 49 2.25 -1.08 7.12
N MET A 50 2.89 0.07 6.88
CA MET A 50 4.36 0.11 6.81
C MET A 50 5.00 -0.15 8.18
N MET A 51 4.51 0.48 9.26
CA MET A 51 5.05 0.21 10.60
C MET A 51 4.84 -1.24 11.02
N TYR A 52 3.68 -1.83 10.72
CA TYR A 52 3.43 -3.24 10.99
C TYR A 52 4.48 -4.15 10.34
N MET A 53 4.73 -3.97 9.04
CA MET A 53 5.75 -4.76 8.34
C MET A 53 7.14 -4.53 8.93
N ILE A 54 7.51 -3.30 9.28
CA ILE A 54 8.81 -3.00 9.89
C ILE A 54 8.98 -3.74 11.22
N PHE A 55 7.97 -3.72 12.09
CA PHE A 55 8.03 -4.43 13.37
C PHE A 55 8.09 -5.94 13.17
N ARG A 56 7.25 -6.49 12.28
CA ARG A 56 7.26 -7.91 11.96
C ARG A 56 8.59 -8.37 11.36
N MET A 57 9.18 -7.57 10.47
CA MET A 57 10.51 -7.86 9.91
C MET A 57 11.61 -7.87 10.97
N ARG A 58 11.56 -6.96 11.94
CA ARG A 58 12.51 -6.92 13.07
C ARG A 58 12.39 -8.17 13.93
N GLU A 59 11.18 -8.60 14.26
CA GLU A 59 10.94 -9.84 15.01
C GLU A 59 11.48 -11.06 14.25
N THR A 60 11.19 -11.18 12.95
CA THR A 60 11.71 -12.28 12.13
C THR A 60 13.23 -12.26 11.97
N SER A 61 13.84 -11.07 11.86
CA SER A 61 15.30 -10.92 11.78
C SER A 61 15.99 -11.33 13.08
N GLY A 62 15.33 -11.12 14.22
CA GLY A 62 15.77 -11.64 15.52
C GLY A 62 15.74 -13.17 15.58
N ALA A 63 14.66 -13.78 15.10
CA ALA A 63 14.45 -15.23 15.07
C ALA A 63 15.36 -15.99 14.07
N VAL A 64 15.81 -15.33 12.99
CA VAL A 64 16.78 -15.91 12.04
C VAL A 64 18.14 -16.17 12.72
N ARG A 65 18.52 -15.40 13.75
CA ARG A 65 19.73 -15.67 14.55
C ARG A 65 19.62 -16.97 15.37
N GLU A 66 18.42 -17.48 15.59
CA GLU A 66 18.15 -18.74 16.31
C GLU A 66 17.98 -19.95 15.39
N GLY A 67 18.27 -19.83 14.08
CA GLY A 67 18.31 -20.96 13.14
C GLY A 67 16.96 -21.36 12.52
N SER A 68 15.88 -20.61 12.78
CA SER A 68 14.58 -20.83 12.12
C SER A 68 14.51 -20.10 10.78
N HIS A 69 14.77 -20.80 9.67
CA HIS A 69 14.53 -20.26 8.33
C HIS A 69 13.08 -20.52 7.92
N SER A 70 12.27 -19.45 7.87
CA SER A 70 10.93 -19.54 7.27
C SER A 70 11.05 -19.74 5.75
N PRO A 71 10.41 -20.77 5.15
CA PRO A 71 10.44 -21.01 3.71
C PRO A 71 9.81 -19.85 2.90
N TYR A 72 9.02 -18.99 3.55
CA TYR A 72 8.36 -17.84 2.93
C TYR A 72 9.15 -16.52 3.06
N ALA A 73 10.35 -16.54 3.64
CA ALA A 73 11.15 -15.33 3.85
C ALA A 73 11.42 -14.52 2.58
N PRO A 74 11.77 -15.12 1.42
CA PRO A 74 11.94 -14.36 0.18
C PRO A 74 10.65 -13.69 -0.27
N PHE A 75 9.51 -14.36 -0.13
CA PHE A 75 8.21 -13.82 -0.52
C PHE A 75 7.78 -12.65 0.37
N MET A 76 8.03 -12.73 1.68
CA MET A 76 7.81 -11.60 2.61
C MET A 76 8.68 -10.39 2.28
N ALA A 77 9.95 -10.60 1.92
CA ALA A 77 10.84 -9.52 1.51
C ALA A 77 10.40 -8.84 0.20
N VAL A 78 10.01 -9.65 -0.80
CA VAL A 78 9.51 -9.15 -2.09
C VAL A 78 8.20 -8.37 -1.88
N HIS A 79 7.26 -8.90 -1.11
CA HIS A 79 6.02 -8.19 -0.76
C HIS A 79 6.32 -6.85 -0.05
N GLY A 80 7.23 -6.84 0.92
CA GLY A 80 7.59 -5.61 1.63
C GLY A 80 8.22 -4.56 0.71
N ALA A 81 9.09 -4.97 -0.20
CA ALA A 81 9.70 -4.08 -1.19
C ALA A 81 8.65 -3.54 -2.18
N LEU A 82 7.73 -4.39 -2.65
CA LEU A 82 6.63 -4.00 -3.52
C LEU A 82 5.71 -2.98 -2.83
N SER A 83 5.37 -3.24 -1.56
CA SER A 83 4.53 -2.37 -0.73
C SER A 83 5.17 -0.99 -0.52
N LEU A 84 6.48 -0.95 -0.25
CA LEU A 84 7.22 0.31 -0.15
C LEU A 84 7.24 1.06 -1.49
N LEU A 85 7.45 0.36 -2.60
CA LEU A 85 7.45 0.95 -3.94
C LEU A 85 6.11 1.60 -4.25
N VAL A 86 5.00 0.89 -4.07
CA VAL A 86 3.66 1.43 -4.36
C VAL A 86 3.27 2.55 -3.40
N PHE A 87 3.73 2.50 -2.14
CA PHE A 87 3.55 3.59 -1.18
C PHE A 87 4.27 4.86 -1.64
N ILE A 88 5.54 4.75 -2.05
CA ILE A 88 6.32 5.89 -2.58
C ILE A 88 5.68 6.44 -3.85
N LEU A 89 5.26 5.56 -4.77
CA LEU A 89 4.54 5.98 -5.96
C LEU A 89 3.25 6.72 -5.60
N PHE A 90 2.44 6.19 -4.68
CA PHE A 90 1.22 6.88 -4.26
C PHE A 90 1.50 8.27 -3.67
N ALA A 91 2.57 8.42 -2.86
CA ALA A 91 3.01 9.70 -2.33
C ALA A 91 3.38 10.69 -3.45
N VAL A 92 4.25 10.27 -4.37
CA VAL A 92 4.74 11.12 -5.47
C VAL A 92 3.60 11.49 -6.41
N LEU A 93 2.78 10.54 -6.82
CA LEU A 93 1.67 10.77 -7.74
C LEU A 93 0.59 11.64 -7.11
N SER A 94 0.29 11.44 -5.82
CA SER A 94 -0.63 12.33 -5.09
C SER A 94 -0.11 13.75 -5.00
N TYR A 95 1.21 13.94 -4.81
CA TYR A 95 1.82 15.26 -4.83
C TYR A 95 1.73 15.91 -6.23
N LEU A 96 2.03 15.16 -7.29
CA LEU A 96 1.90 15.65 -8.66
C LEU A 96 0.45 16.01 -9.01
N ALA A 97 -0.52 15.20 -8.57
CA ALA A 97 -1.94 15.48 -8.71
C ALA A 97 -2.37 16.73 -7.94
N PHE A 98 -1.86 16.93 -6.73
CA PHE A 98 -2.10 18.15 -5.97
C PHE A 98 -1.55 19.39 -6.70
N VAL A 99 -0.34 19.32 -7.25
CA VAL A 99 0.26 20.43 -8.02
C VAL A 99 -0.52 20.68 -9.32
N ALA A 100 -0.94 19.64 -10.03
CA ALA A 100 -1.76 19.76 -11.24
C ALA A 100 -3.13 20.38 -10.96
N MET A 101 -3.78 19.97 -9.85
CA MET A 101 -5.04 20.55 -9.39
C MET A 101 -4.92 22.06 -9.15
N LYS A 102 -3.80 22.53 -8.60
CA LYS A 102 -3.53 23.98 -8.44
C LYS A 102 -3.40 24.74 -9.76
N ARG A 103 -3.24 24.03 -10.88
CA ARG A 103 -3.18 24.55 -12.25
C ARG A 103 -4.43 24.21 -13.06
N GLU A 104 -5.52 23.81 -12.40
CA GLU A 104 -6.78 23.40 -13.03
C GLU A 104 -6.62 22.24 -14.02
N ARG A 105 -5.65 21.35 -13.76
CA ARG A 105 -5.42 20.12 -14.52
C ARG A 105 -5.66 18.89 -13.66
N HIS A 106 -5.86 17.76 -14.33
CA HIS A 106 -6.14 16.46 -13.72
C HIS A 106 -5.01 15.50 -14.05
N PHE A 107 -4.04 15.36 -13.14
CA PHE A 107 -2.81 14.63 -13.41
C PHE A 107 -3.07 13.17 -13.83
N PHE A 108 -3.94 12.47 -13.09
CA PHE A 108 -4.22 11.06 -13.35
C PHE A 108 -4.99 10.87 -14.67
N ARG A 109 -5.85 11.83 -15.02
CA ARG A 109 -6.56 11.84 -16.31
C ARG A 109 -5.61 12.07 -17.48
N ASP A 110 -4.66 13.00 -17.33
CA ASP A 110 -3.68 13.35 -18.34
C ASP A 110 -2.65 12.24 -18.59
N HIS A 111 -2.44 11.34 -17.63
CA HIS A 111 -1.44 10.26 -17.69
C HIS A 111 -2.07 8.86 -17.50
N PRO A 112 -2.97 8.41 -18.39
CA PRO A 112 -3.75 7.19 -18.20
C PRO A 112 -2.89 5.93 -18.06
N ALA A 113 -1.82 5.80 -18.85
CA ALA A 113 -0.93 4.64 -18.77
C ALA A 113 -0.25 4.52 -17.41
N LEU A 114 0.18 5.64 -16.85
CA LEU A 114 0.79 5.71 -15.53
C LEU A 114 -0.26 5.41 -14.44
N THR A 115 -1.47 5.98 -14.56
CA THR A 115 -2.58 5.76 -13.63
C THR A 115 -2.96 4.28 -13.54
N TRP A 116 -3.21 3.63 -14.67
CA TRP A 116 -3.58 2.21 -14.69
C TRP A 116 -2.41 1.31 -14.28
N GLY A 117 -1.18 1.63 -14.69
CA GLY A 117 0.00 0.92 -14.24
C GLY A 117 0.18 0.96 -12.72
N PHE A 118 -0.01 2.14 -12.12
CA PHE A 118 -0.02 2.32 -10.67
C PHE A 118 -1.11 1.50 -9.99
N LEU A 119 -2.36 1.55 -10.47
CA LEU A 119 -3.47 0.80 -9.86
C LEU A 119 -3.28 -0.72 -9.95
N VAL A 120 -2.76 -1.23 -11.07
CA VAL A 120 -2.42 -2.65 -11.20
C VAL A 120 -1.32 -3.04 -10.21
N LEU A 121 -0.25 -2.25 -10.13
CA LEU A 121 0.84 -2.52 -9.20
C LEU A 121 0.38 -2.45 -7.73
N TRP A 122 -0.49 -1.50 -7.40
CA TRP A 122 -1.14 -1.39 -6.09
C TRP A 122 -1.90 -2.67 -5.75
N MET A 123 -2.74 -3.16 -6.67
CA MET A 123 -3.52 -4.39 -6.46
C MET A 123 -2.65 -5.63 -6.33
N LEU A 124 -1.53 -5.72 -7.06
CA LEU A 124 -0.56 -6.81 -6.87
C LEU A 124 0.07 -6.76 -5.47
N SER A 125 0.37 -5.55 -4.98
CA SER A 125 0.89 -5.36 -3.62
C SER A 125 -0.11 -5.84 -2.56
N VAL A 126 -1.35 -5.35 -2.62
CA VAL A 126 -2.44 -5.73 -1.70
C VAL A 126 -2.69 -7.24 -1.79
N GLY A 127 -2.84 -7.77 -3.00
CA GLY A 127 -3.07 -9.20 -3.22
C GLY A 127 -1.97 -10.09 -2.63
N SER A 128 -0.70 -9.67 -2.75
CA SER A 128 0.42 -10.39 -2.13
C SER A 128 0.41 -10.32 -0.60
N GLY A 129 -0.07 -9.22 0.00
CA GLY A 129 -0.27 -9.07 1.44
C GLY A 129 -1.33 -10.01 1.99
N TRP A 130 -2.49 -10.07 1.31
CA TRP A 130 -3.55 -11.04 1.62
C TRP A 130 -3.10 -12.50 1.45
N GLY A 131 -2.31 -12.79 0.41
CA GLY A 131 -1.71 -14.11 0.22
C GLY A 131 -0.81 -14.51 1.38
N LEU A 132 0.05 -13.60 1.86
CA LEU A 132 0.89 -13.83 3.04
C LEU A 132 0.06 -14.03 4.31
N TYR A 133 -1.00 -13.25 4.50
CA TYR A 133 -1.91 -13.41 5.64
C TYR A 133 -2.54 -14.79 5.65
N TYR A 134 -3.04 -15.25 4.49
CA TYR A 134 -3.63 -16.58 4.35
C TYR A 134 -2.62 -17.69 4.66
N LEU A 135 -1.43 -17.64 4.06
CA LEU A 135 -0.38 -18.65 4.25
C LEU A 135 0.18 -18.73 5.67
N ASN A 136 0.18 -17.62 6.43
CA ASN A 136 0.75 -17.61 7.78
C ASN A 136 -0.27 -17.98 8.88
N TYR A 137 -1.57 -17.91 8.58
CA TYR A 137 -2.60 -18.01 9.63
C TYR A 137 -3.74 -18.96 9.34
N LEU A 138 -3.95 -19.37 8.09
CA LEU A 138 -5.09 -20.20 7.66
C LEU A 138 -4.65 -21.54 7.04
N THR A 139 -3.34 -21.78 6.90
CA THR A 139 -2.71 -23.05 6.53
C THR A 139 -1.74 -23.48 7.61
#